data_AF-A0A962Z0E6-F1
#
_entry.id   AF-A0A962Z0E6-F1
#
_cell.length_a   1.000
_cell.length_b   1.000
_cell.length_c   1.000
_cell.angle_alpha   90.00
_cell.angle_beta   90.00
_cell.angle_gamma   90.00
#
_symmetry.space_group_name_H-M   'P 1'
#
loop_
_entity.id
_entity.type
_entity.pdbx_description
1 polymer ?
#
loop_
_entity_poly.entity_id
_entity_poly.type
_entity_poly.pdbx_seq_one_letter_code
_entity_poly.pdbx_strand_id
1 'polypeptide(L)'
;KTAVAVAPTNAPVLTNVAAAEVKIGDLEDLERLSRNVGIDLLLSNSHAVESAKRLGVPLLRAGFPQFDTLGGYQKTWIGYRGSRQALFDLANIVLSLEKGEIHPYRSIYSQKQEAMHDTATAAATGGRSH
;
A
#
# COMPACT_ATOMS: atom_id res chain seq x y z
N LYS A 1 -9.99 -9.56 9.61
CA LYS A 1 -9.84 -10.46 10.78
C LYS A 1 -8.40 -10.33 11.27
N THR A 2 -8.18 -10.18 12.58
CA THR A 2 -6.81 -10.14 13.15
C THR A 2 -6.19 -11.52 13.06
N ALA A 3 -5.09 -11.67 12.33
CA ALA A 3 -4.41 -12.95 12.12
C ALA A 3 -3.41 -13.28 13.23
N VAL A 4 -2.64 -12.27 13.67
CA VAL A 4 -1.61 -12.38 14.69
C VAL A 4 -1.71 -11.16 15.60
N ALA A 5 -1.63 -11.36 16.92
CA ALA A 5 -1.54 -10.29 17.91
C ALA A 5 -0.46 -10.64 18.94
N VAL A 6 0.48 -9.73 19.16
CA VAL A 6 1.57 -9.89 20.12
C VAL A 6 1.65 -8.66 21.02
N ALA A 7 1.85 -8.87 22.32
CA ALA A 7 2.03 -7.82 23.30
C ALA A 7 3.28 -8.09 24.15
N PRO A 8 4.08 -7.06 24.51
CA PRO A 8 5.30 -7.24 25.30
C PRO A 8 5.04 -7.68 26.74
N THR A 9 3.87 -7.34 27.29
CA THR A 9 3.52 -7.60 28.69
C THR A 9 2.07 -8.01 28.79
N ASN A 10 1.77 -8.93 29.72
CA ASN A 10 0.41 -9.28 30.05
C ASN A 10 -0.27 -8.10 30.77
N ALA A 11 -1.34 -7.57 30.17
CA ALA A 11 -2.09 -6.44 30.70
C ALA A 11 -3.60 -6.74 30.66
N PRO A 12 -4.41 -6.27 31.64
CA PRO A 12 -5.85 -6.55 31.69
C PRO A 12 -6.61 -6.12 30.44
N VAL A 13 -6.13 -5.10 29.72
CA VAL A 13 -6.72 -4.61 28.48
C VAL A 13 -6.70 -5.64 27.35
N LEU A 14 -5.78 -6.61 27.39
CA LEU A 14 -5.64 -7.63 26.35
C LEU A 14 -6.86 -8.55 26.26
N THR A 15 -7.61 -8.73 27.35
CA THR A 15 -8.86 -9.50 27.38
C THR A 15 -9.95 -8.91 26.48
N ASN A 16 -9.87 -7.62 26.17
CA ASN A 16 -10.85 -6.91 25.35
C ASN A 16 -10.40 -6.77 23.88
N VAL A 17 -9.24 -7.31 23.51
CA VAL A 17 -8.73 -7.21 22.14
C VAL A 17 -9.52 -8.14 21.22
N ALA A 18 -9.93 -7.63 20.07
CA ALA A 18 -10.61 -8.40 19.03
C ALA A 18 -9.62 -9.31 18.26
N ALA A 19 -9.03 -10.27 18.95
CA ALA A 19 -8.16 -11.31 18.41
C ALA A 19 -8.52 -12.65 19.07
N ALA A 20 -8.33 -13.76 18.35
CA ALA A 20 -8.59 -15.09 18.91
C ALA A 20 -7.62 -15.43 20.04
N GLU A 21 -6.36 -14.98 19.90
CA GLU A 21 -5.31 -15.14 20.89
C GLU A 21 -4.39 -13.93 20.83
N VAL A 22 -3.85 -13.50 21.98
CA VAL A 22 -2.78 -12.51 22.07
C VAL A 22 -1.58 -13.19 22.72
N LYS A 23 -0.49 -13.33 21.96
CA LYS A 23 0.76 -13.89 22.48
C LYS A 23 1.51 -12.83 23.30
N ILE A 24 2.03 -13.21 24.45
CA ILE A 24 3.02 -12.38 25.17
C ILE A 24 4.40 -12.68 24.59
N GLY A 25 5.06 -11.66 24.05
CA GLY A 25 6.32 -11.78 23.31
C GLY A 25 6.76 -10.45 22.71
N ASP A 26 7.74 -10.50 21.82
CA ASP A 26 8.34 -9.31 21.21
C ASP A 26 8.08 -9.20 19.69
N LEU A 27 8.82 -8.31 19.03
CA LEU A 27 8.70 -8.12 17.59
C LEU A 27 9.26 -9.30 16.77
N GLU A 28 10.20 -10.08 17.32
CA GLU A 28 10.72 -11.28 16.67
C GLU A 28 9.63 -12.36 16.62
N ASP A 29 8.93 -12.55 17.74
CA ASP A 29 7.76 -13.43 17.80
C ASP A 29 6.67 -13.00 16.83
N LEU A 30 6.38 -11.68 16.76
CA LEU A 30 5.42 -11.12 15.82
C LEU A 30 5.80 -11.42 14.37
N GLU A 31 7.06 -11.23 13.99
CA GLU A 31 7.55 -11.50 12.64
C GLU A 31 7.45 -12.99 12.29
N ARG A 32 7.90 -13.87 13.18
CA ARG A 32 7.88 -15.32 12.98
C ARG A 32 6.46 -15.84 12.79
N LEU A 33 5.52 -15.42 13.64
CA LEU A 33 4.12 -15.80 13.53
C LEU A 33 3.48 -15.26 12.25
N SER A 34 3.77 -14.00 11.90
CA SER A 34 3.24 -13.36 10.69
C SER A 34 3.70 -14.07 9.42
N ARG A 35 4.95 -14.56 9.39
CA ARG A 35 5.50 -15.32 8.25
C ARG A 35 4.77 -16.65 8.03
N ASN A 36 4.38 -17.33 9.12
CA ASN A 36 3.70 -18.63 9.04
C ASN A 36 2.25 -18.52 8.56
N VAL A 37 1.55 -17.46 8.94
CA VAL A 37 0.13 -17.27 8.60
C VAL A 37 -0.05 -16.52 7.28
N GLY A 38 0.88 -15.62 6.94
CA GLY A 38 0.73 -14.67 5.85
C GLY A 38 -0.20 -13.52 6.26
N ILE A 39 0.32 -12.29 6.24
CA ILE A 39 -0.46 -11.08 6.55
C ILE A 39 -0.39 -10.10 5.37
N ASP A 40 -1.40 -9.25 5.22
CA ASP A 40 -1.42 -8.21 4.17
C ASP A 40 -0.96 -6.84 4.67
N LEU A 41 -0.90 -6.65 5.98
CA LEU A 41 -0.60 -5.37 6.64
C LEU A 41 -0.12 -5.61 8.06
N LEU A 42 0.90 -4.86 8.47
CA LEU A 42 1.41 -4.84 9.84
C LEU A 42 1.03 -3.53 10.54
N LEU A 43 0.56 -3.61 11.80
CA LEU A 43 0.33 -2.45 12.67
C LEU A 43 1.32 -2.54 13.84
N SER A 44 2.25 -1.59 13.92
CA SER A 44 3.25 -1.55 15.01
C SER A 44 3.99 -0.21 15.03
N ASN A 45 4.95 -0.05 15.93
CA ASN A 45 5.78 1.15 16.07
C ASN A 45 6.97 1.15 15.09
N SER A 46 7.85 2.17 15.16
CA SER A 46 8.98 2.31 14.22
C SER A 46 10.02 1.18 14.28
N HIS A 47 10.06 0.38 15.36
CA HIS A 47 10.98 -0.76 15.43
C HIS A 47 10.58 -1.90 14.48
N ALA A 48 9.30 -1.97 14.09
CA ALA A 48 8.80 -3.01 13.19
C ALA A 48 9.08 -2.72 11.70
N VAL A 49 9.70 -1.59 11.35
CA VAL A 49 9.99 -1.20 9.95
C VAL A 49 10.78 -2.29 9.24
N GLU A 50 11.82 -2.82 9.88
CA GLU A 50 12.66 -3.83 9.24
C GLU A 50 11.95 -5.18 9.14
N SER A 51 11.16 -5.55 10.16
CA SER A 51 10.29 -6.74 10.10
C SER A 51 9.26 -6.63 8.98
N ALA A 52 8.63 -5.48 8.80
CA ALA A 52 7.67 -5.23 7.72
C ALA A 52 8.31 -5.41 6.34
N LYS A 53 9.52 -4.85 6.14
CA LYS A 53 10.31 -5.05 4.91
C LYS A 53 10.63 -6.52 4.66
N ARG A 54 11.10 -7.26 5.67
CA ARG A 54 11.42 -8.69 5.55
C ARG A 54 10.19 -9.57 5.28
N LEU A 55 9.02 -9.15 5.73
CA LEU A 55 7.74 -9.80 5.45
C LEU A 55 7.16 -9.40 4.09
N GLY A 56 7.64 -8.29 3.49
CA GLY A 56 7.12 -7.76 2.24
C GLY A 56 5.73 -7.13 2.37
N VAL A 57 5.39 -6.62 3.56
CA VAL A 57 4.06 -6.07 3.86
C VAL A 57 4.17 -4.62 4.30
N PRO A 58 3.17 -3.78 4.03
CA PRO A 58 3.18 -2.41 4.50
C PRO A 58 3.04 -2.34 6.03
N LEU A 59 3.53 -1.23 6.59
CA LEU A 59 3.47 -0.92 8.02
C LEU A 59 2.63 0.33 8.26
N LEU A 60 1.53 0.19 9.00
CA LEU A 60 0.84 1.32 9.63
C LEU A 60 1.49 1.58 10.99
N ARG A 61 2.16 2.73 11.11
CA ARG A 61 2.81 3.16 12.36
C ARG A 61 1.77 3.51 13.42
N ALA A 62 1.73 2.72 14.48
CA ALA A 62 0.81 2.87 15.59
C ALA A 62 1.52 2.58 16.93
N GLY A 63 1.11 3.28 17.98
CA GLY A 63 1.73 3.17 19.30
C GLY A 63 3.03 3.96 19.42
N PHE A 64 3.87 3.56 20.36
CA PHE A 64 5.13 4.22 20.72
C PHE A 64 6.29 3.20 20.69
N PRO A 65 7.52 3.59 20.30
CA PRO A 65 7.96 4.90 19.81
C PRO A 65 7.79 5.11 18.28
N GLN A 66 7.61 6.37 17.87
CA GLN A 66 7.55 6.77 16.45
C GLN A 66 8.61 7.83 16.13
N PHE A 67 9.85 7.40 15.88
CA PHE A 67 10.99 8.30 15.65
C PHE A 67 11.26 8.60 14.17
N ASP A 68 10.72 7.80 13.26
CA ASP A 68 10.90 7.93 11.81
C ASP A 68 9.79 8.74 11.13
N THR A 69 8.84 9.27 11.91
CA THR A 69 7.73 10.10 11.42
C THR A 69 7.65 11.39 12.22
N LEU A 70 7.87 12.53 11.56
CA LEU A 70 7.72 13.84 12.17
C LEU A 70 6.28 14.03 12.67
N GLY A 71 6.14 14.41 13.94
CA GLY A 71 4.84 14.58 14.59
C GLY A 71 4.06 13.28 14.83
N GLY A 72 4.64 12.09 14.58
CA GLY A 72 3.96 10.80 14.77
C GLY A 72 3.46 10.59 16.20
N TYR A 73 4.21 11.08 17.19
CA TYR A 73 3.83 11.04 18.61
C TYR A 73 2.67 11.98 18.99
N GLN A 74 2.36 13.00 18.16
CA GLN A 74 1.23 13.93 18.37
C GLN A 74 -0.03 13.49 17.60
N LYS A 75 0.05 12.40 16.84
CA LYS A 75 -1.06 11.93 16.01
C LYS A 75 -2.27 11.59 16.87
N THR A 76 -3.42 12.18 16.54
CA THR A 76 -4.69 11.89 17.21
C THR A 76 -5.28 10.58 16.69
N TRP A 77 -5.45 9.61 17.58
CA TRP A 77 -6.05 8.30 17.27
C TRP A 77 -7.51 8.17 17.71
N ILE A 78 -7.91 8.95 18.72
CA ILE A 78 -9.19 8.80 19.43
C ILE A 78 -10.20 9.84 18.95
N GLY A 79 -11.49 9.48 19.00
CA GLY A 79 -12.60 10.32 18.60
C GLY A 79 -12.78 10.38 17.09
N TYR A 80 -13.83 11.06 16.64
CA TYR A 80 -14.24 11.03 15.23
C TYR A 80 -13.14 11.45 14.26
N ARG A 81 -12.41 12.53 14.57
CA ARG A 81 -11.30 13.00 13.73
C ARG A 81 -10.15 12.00 13.68
N GLY A 82 -9.80 11.40 14.82
CA GLY A 82 -8.72 10.41 14.90
C GLY A 82 -9.05 9.11 14.17
N SER A 83 -10.24 8.55 14.41
CA SER A 83 -10.71 7.36 13.72
C SER A 83 -10.80 7.55 12.20
N ARG A 84 -11.31 8.70 11.75
CA ARG A 84 -11.38 9.04 10.31
C ARG A 84 -9.98 9.13 9.70
N GLN A 85 -9.03 9.76 10.39
CA GLN A 85 -7.66 9.86 9.88
C GLN A 85 -6.98 8.49 9.81
N ALA A 86 -7.12 7.67 10.85
CA ALA A 86 -6.59 6.30 10.86
C ALA A 86 -7.15 5.44 9.71
N LEU A 87 -8.44 5.60 9.39
CA LEU A 87 -9.07 4.94 8.24
C LEU A 87 -8.46 5.40 6.91
N PHE A 88 -8.21 6.70 6.75
CA PHE A 88 -7.58 7.23 5.53
C PHE A 88 -6.13 6.77 5.39
N ASP A 89 -5.37 6.74 6.47
CA ASP A 89 -3.99 6.25 6.44
C ASP A 89 -3.95 4.77 6.04
N LEU A 90 -4.85 3.96 6.60
CA LEU A 90 -5.02 2.56 6.23
C LEU A 90 -5.38 2.41 4.74
N ALA A 91 -6.36 3.16 4.26
CA ALA A 91 -6.81 3.11 2.87
C ALA A 91 -5.69 3.49 1.90
N ASN A 92 -4.95 4.57 2.19
CA ASN A 92 -3.83 5.02 1.37
C ASN A 92 -2.71 3.99 1.32
N ILE A 93 -2.41 3.34 2.45
CA ILE A 93 -1.45 2.24 2.49
C ILE A 93 -1.89 1.11 1.55
N VAL A 94 -3.14 0.66 1.65
CA VAL A 94 -3.66 -0.42 0.79
C VAL A 94 -3.63 -0.03 -0.68
N LEU A 95 -3.98 1.22 -1.01
CA LEU A 95 -3.91 1.74 -2.38
C LEU A 95 -2.47 1.78 -2.94
N SER A 96 -1.48 2.02 -2.09
CA SER A 96 -0.07 2.06 -2.51
C SER A 96 0.54 0.70 -2.88
N LEU A 97 -0.13 -0.41 -2.54
CA LEU A 97 0.38 -1.78 -2.77
C LEU A 97 0.19 -2.30 -4.21
N GLU A 98 -0.21 -1.47 -5.17
CA GLU A 98 -0.40 -1.82 -6.59
C GLU A 98 -1.31 -3.03 -6.89
N LYS A 99 -2.05 -3.58 -5.91
CA LYS A 99 -3.05 -4.64 -6.11
C LYS A 99 -4.27 -4.19 -6.94
N GLY A 100 -4.28 -2.95 -7.42
CA GLY A 100 -5.41 -2.29 -8.09
C GLY A 100 -5.03 -1.60 -9.39
N GLU A 101 -4.09 -2.14 -10.17
CA GLU A 101 -3.89 -1.67 -11.55
C GLU A 101 -5.21 -1.81 -12.33
N ILE A 102 -5.92 -0.70 -12.48
CA ILE A 102 -6.97 -0.53 -13.47
C ILE A 102 -6.25 -0.65 -14.81
N HIS A 103 -6.31 -1.84 -15.41
CA HIS A 103 -5.76 -2.05 -16.73
C HIS A 103 -6.38 -0.99 -17.65
N PRO A 104 -5.56 -0.15 -18.33
CA PRO A 104 -6.10 0.92 -19.14
C PRO A 104 -7.04 0.31 -20.18
N TYR A 105 -8.33 0.65 -20.06
CA TYR A 105 -9.35 0.15 -20.97
C TYR A 105 -9.04 0.66 -22.38
N ARG A 106 -8.54 -0.23 -23.24
CA ARG A 106 -8.37 0.07 -24.67
C ARG A 106 -9.70 -0.17 -25.37
N SER A 107 -10.39 0.92 -25.70
CA SER A 107 -11.58 0.87 -26.54
C SER A 107 -11.27 0.28 -27.91
N ILE A 108 -12.07 -0.70 -28.33
CA ILE A 108 -12.07 -1.29 -29.67
C ILE A 108 -12.33 -0.27 -30.80
N TYR A 109 -12.84 0.93 -30.47
CA TYR A 109 -13.11 2.01 -31.42
C TYR A 109 -11.98 3.04 -31.55
N SER A 110 -10.85 2.87 -30.85
CA SER A 110 -9.75 3.84 -30.87
C SER A 110 -8.81 3.70 -32.08
N GLN A 111 -9.12 2.86 -33.07
CA GLN A 111 -8.46 2.91 -34.38
C GLN A 111 -8.96 4.14 -35.14
N LYS A 112 -8.41 5.31 -34.81
CA LYS A 112 -8.39 6.43 -35.74
C LYS A 112 -7.57 5.94 -36.93
N GLN A 113 -8.24 5.63 -38.05
CA GLN A 113 -7.58 5.46 -39.34
C GLN A 113 -6.70 6.69 -39.56
N GLU A 114 -5.39 6.51 -39.43
CA GLU A 114 -4.43 7.37 -40.10
C GLU A 114 -4.63 7.11 -41.58
N ALA A 115 -5.57 7.85 -42.18
CA ALA A 115 -5.66 7.98 -43.62
C ALA A 115 -4.31 8.55 -44.07
N MET A 116 -3.48 7.63 -44.56
CA MET A 116 -2.24 7.84 -45.29
C MET A 116 -2.51 8.87 -46.41
N HIS A 117 -2.28 10.15 -46.12
CA HIS A 117 -2.18 11.17 -47.15
C HIS A 117 -0.78 11.06 -47.74
N ASP A 118 -0.70 10.27 -48.81
CA ASP A 118 0.45 10.16 -49.70
C ASP A 118 0.66 11.53 -50.39
N THR A 119 1.38 12.45 -49.76
CA THR A 119 1.94 13.61 -50.47
C THR A 119 3.25 13.20 -51.14
N ALA A 120 3.16 12.29 -52.11
CA ALA A 120 4.30 11.87 -52.92
C ALA A 120 3.87 11.53 -54.36
N THR A 121 3.13 12.42 -55.01
CA THR A 121 3.01 12.38 -56.49
C THR A 121 2.74 13.77 -57.07
N ALA A 122 3.71 14.68 -56.94
CA ALA A 122 3.78 15.90 -57.74
C ALA A 122 5.22 16.25 -58.09
N ALA A 123 6.01 15.25 -58.51
CA ALA A 123 7.33 15.45 -59.07
C ALA A 123 7.63 14.33 -60.07
N ALA A 124 7.04 14.40 -61.28
CA ALA A 124 7.61 13.85 -62.52
C ALA A 124 6.60 13.86 -63.68
N THR A 125 6.22 15.03 -64.21
CA THR A 125 5.82 15.12 -65.63
C THR A 125 6.20 16.48 -66.20
N GLY A 126 7.26 16.53 -67.00
CA GLY A 126 7.72 17.74 -67.68
C GLY A 126 9.04 17.51 -68.41
N GLY A 127 9.01 16.64 -69.41
CA GLY A 127 10.17 16.32 -70.24
C GLY A 127 10.57 17.43 -71.22
N ARG A 128 11.89 17.62 -71.32
CA ARG A 128 12.77 17.88 -72.50
C ARG A 128 12.27 18.72 -73.71
N SER A 129 13.17 19.65 -74.07
CA SER A 129 13.66 20.02 -75.42
C SER A 129 12.86 21.02 -76.26
N HIS A 130 13.31 22.29 -76.29
CA HIS A 130 14.07 22.90 -77.38
C HIS A 130 14.62 24.28 -76.97
#